data_AF-A0A257B3G7-F1
#
_entry.id   AF-A0A257B3G7-F1
#
_cell.length_a   1.000
_cell.length_b   1.000
_cell.length_c   1.000
_cell.angle_alpha   90.00
_cell.angle_beta   90.00
_cell.angle_gamma   90.00
#
_symmetry.space_group_name_H-M   'P 1'
#
loop_
_entity.id
_entity.type
_entity.pdbx_description
1 polymer ?
#
loop_
_entity_poly.entity_id
_entity_poly.type
_entity_poly.pdbx_seq_one_letter_code
_entity_poly.pdbx_strand_id
1 'polypeptide(L)'
;MPLPSISEFLKSAACRLEPLWRATLDDHALALRWSPDGAWLAALSAAGTLAVFDAASGAPRWTQSAHRVGGMTLDGSPDGELLATGGQDGRVRLWRAASGEPVADVPAGASWVERVAWSPARADGQPALLASAAGKTLRFWTPTGALVSEHARHTSTIADIQWHPTRRALVTASYGMLTLWVPGADIPAEVFAWKGSHLAAAWRPDGKYLVVGDQDATIHAWDTTTGEDLMMSGYQTKVRELAWHPRGRFLATGGGMVITIWDFSGRGPAGSTPVALEGHAGLVTALSYRPDGRVLASGGEDGLLLWRPPEKPGRPASPAGRRDIEGGVSVLAWRGDGARIAVGNPQGDVAVLPGESA
;
A
#
# COMPACT_ATOMS: atom_id res chain seq x y z
N MET A 1 30.88 -19.53 -9.99
CA MET A 1 29.81 -20.50 -9.69
C MET A 1 28.53 -19.94 -10.27
N PRO A 2 27.77 -20.67 -11.10
CA PRO A 2 26.47 -20.19 -11.58
C PRO A 2 25.53 -19.99 -10.38
N LEU A 3 24.68 -18.95 -10.43
CA LEU A 3 23.64 -18.75 -9.42
C LEU A 3 22.66 -19.95 -9.50
N PRO A 4 22.20 -20.49 -8.37
CA PRO A 4 21.21 -21.56 -8.37
C PRO A 4 19.94 -21.10 -9.09
N SER A 5 19.26 -22.02 -9.77
CA SER A 5 17.96 -21.72 -10.35
C SER A 5 16.98 -21.29 -9.26
N ILE A 6 15.96 -20.49 -9.60
CA ILE A 6 14.94 -20.06 -8.62
C ILE A 6 14.28 -21.28 -7.96
N SER A 7 14.04 -22.36 -8.73
CA SER A 7 13.49 -23.62 -8.19
C SER A 7 14.41 -24.28 -7.15
N GLU A 8 15.72 -24.29 -7.36
CA GLU A 8 16.69 -24.81 -6.39
C GLU A 8 16.78 -23.91 -5.15
N PHE A 9 16.75 -22.59 -5.34
CA PHE A 9 16.73 -21.62 -4.25
C PHE A 9 15.53 -21.85 -3.34
N LEU A 10 14.33 -21.98 -3.91
CA LEU A 10 13.10 -22.18 -3.14
C LEU A 10 13.09 -23.48 -2.32
N LYS A 11 13.91 -24.48 -2.69
CA LYS A 11 14.07 -25.73 -1.93
C LYS A 11 15.09 -25.62 -0.79
N SER A 12 15.93 -24.59 -0.78
CA SER A 12 17.01 -24.43 0.21
C SER A 12 16.48 -23.98 1.58
N ALA A 13 16.93 -24.62 2.65
CA ALA A 13 16.62 -24.17 4.02
C ALA A 13 17.26 -22.83 4.38
N ALA A 14 18.41 -22.50 3.76
CA ALA A 14 19.17 -21.28 4.06
C ALA A 14 18.46 -19.98 3.66
N CYS A 15 17.41 -20.06 2.83
CA CYS A 15 16.63 -18.89 2.44
C CYS A 15 15.40 -18.63 3.32
N ARG A 16 15.12 -19.48 4.31
CA ARG A 16 13.91 -19.38 5.13
C ARG A 16 14.02 -18.22 6.13
N LEU A 17 13.02 -17.35 6.11
CA LEU A 17 12.87 -16.28 7.08
C LEU A 17 12.14 -16.82 8.32
N GLU A 18 12.75 -16.70 9.49
CA GLU A 18 12.09 -17.02 10.75
C GLU A 18 11.46 -15.77 11.37
N PRO A 19 10.18 -15.83 11.81
CA PRO A 19 9.54 -14.70 12.47
C PRO A 19 10.24 -14.33 13.77
N LEU A 20 10.43 -13.03 13.98
CA LEU A 20 10.89 -12.46 15.24
C LEU A 20 9.82 -12.59 16.32
N TRP A 21 8.55 -12.41 15.94
CA TRP A 21 7.38 -12.69 16.77
C TRP A 21 6.13 -12.89 15.90
N ARG A 22 5.08 -13.43 16.52
CA ARG A 22 3.75 -13.62 15.92
C ARG A 22 2.65 -13.13 16.86
N ALA A 23 1.56 -12.67 16.30
CA ALA A 23 0.32 -12.32 16.97
C ALA A 23 -0.86 -12.75 16.10
N THR A 24 -2.07 -12.78 16.67
CA THR A 24 -3.28 -13.17 15.94
C THR A 24 -4.38 -12.16 16.25
N LEU A 25 -5.07 -11.71 15.21
CA LEU A 25 -6.28 -10.90 15.26
C LEU A 25 -7.52 -11.81 15.25
N ASP A 26 -8.68 -11.22 15.50
CA ASP A 26 -9.97 -11.90 15.54
C ASP A 26 -10.56 -12.25 14.15
N ASP A 27 -9.97 -11.74 13.08
CA ASP A 27 -10.38 -11.93 11.68
C ASP A 27 -9.23 -11.52 10.74
N HIS A 28 -9.43 -11.65 9.42
CA HIS A 28 -8.52 -11.27 8.34
C HIS A 28 -7.74 -9.98 8.64
N ALA A 29 -6.39 -10.05 8.60
CA ALA A 29 -5.53 -8.88 8.77
C ALA A 29 -5.54 -8.00 7.51
N LEU A 30 -6.27 -6.88 7.54
CA LEU A 30 -6.52 -6.03 6.37
C LEU A 30 -5.44 -4.98 6.12
N ALA A 31 -4.89 -4.44 7.21
CA ALA A 31 -3.95 -3.33 7.12
C ALA A 31 -2.93 -3.41 8.26
N LEU A 32 -1.68 -3.06 7.93
CA LEU A 32 -0.56 -3.00 8.85
C LEU A 32 0.14 -1.65 8.70
N ARG A 33 0.49 -1.03 9.82
CA ARG A 33 1.19 0.27 9.82
C ARG A 33 2.25 0.32 10.91
N TRP A 34 3.51 0.46 10.51
CA TRP A 34 4.58 0.80 11.43
C TRP A 34 4.50 2.26 11.84
N SER A 35 4.86 2.54 13.08
CA SER A 35 5.15 3.89 13.53
C SER A 35 6.33 4.49 12.76
N PRO A 36 6.41 5.81 12.58
CA PRO A 36 7.53 6.45 11.89
C PRO A 36 8.90 6.13 12.50
N ASP A 37 8.97 6.01 13.83
CA ASP A 37 10.18 5.62 14.58
C ASP A 37 10.41 4.10 14.64
N GLY A 38 9.49 3.29 14.13
CA GLY A 38 9.56 1.83 14.16
C GLY A 38 9.39 1.18 15.54
N ALA A 39 8.94 1.92 16.55
CA ALA A 39 8.72 1.46 17.92
C ALA A 39 7.44 0.64 18.11
N TRP A 40 6.43 0.77 17.24
CA TRP A 40 5.21 -0.03 17.30
C TRP A 40 4.67 -0.40 15.91
N LEU A 41 3.83 -1.44 15.89
CA LEU A 41 3.07 -1.88 14.71
C LEU A 41 1.58 -1.86 15.03
N ALA A 42 0.79 -1.12 14.25
CA ALA A 42 -0.66 -1.18 14.28
C ALA A 42 -1.17 -2.19 13.25
N ALA A 43 -2.22 -2.92 13.60
CA ALA A 43 -2.89 -3.87 12.73
C ALA A 43 -4.42 -3.71 12.86
N LEU A 44 -5.12 -3.78 11.72
CA LEU A 44 -6.58 -3.72 11.65
C LEU A 44 -7.13 -5.01 11.05
N SER A 45 -8.11 -5.62 11.72
CA SER A 45 -8.82 -6.80 11.22
C SER A 45 -10.08 -6.45 10.43
N ALA A 46 -10.60 -7.40 9.65
CA ALA A 46 -11.88 -7.29 8.97
C ALA A 46 -13.08 -7.20 9.92
N ALA A 47 -13.01 -7.79 11.12
CA ALA A 47 -13.98 -7.60 12.19
C ALA A 47 -13.93 -6.19 12.81
N GLY A 48 -12.94 -5.36 12.43
CA GLY A 48 -12.80 -3.98 12.86
C GLY A 48 -12.07 -3.82 14.19
N THR A 49 -11.28 -4.81 14.59
CA THR A 49 -10.39 -4.71 15.74
C THR A 49 -9.09 -4.02 15.33
N LEU A 50 -8.77 -2.92 16.01
CA LEU A 50 -7.50 -2.20 15.89
C LEU A 50 -6.60 -2.59 17.07
N ALA A 51 -5.48 -3.25 16.79
CA ALA A 51 -4.49 -3.61 17.78
C ALA A 51 -3.16 -2.90 17.51
N VAL A 52 -2.48 -2.46 18.57
CA VAL A 52 -1.12 -1.92 18.48
C VAL A 52 -0.19 -2.78 19.32
N PHE A 53 0.90 -3.20 18.69
CA PHE A 53 1.91 -4.09 19.27
C PHE A 53 3.23 -3.35 19.46
N ASP A 54 3.96 -3.72 20.50
CA ASP A 54 5.35 -3.35 20.66
C ASP A 54 6.20 -3.97 19.55
N ALA A 55 6.98 -3.15 18.84
CA ALA A 55 7.74 -3.59 17.68
C ALA A 55 8.76 -4.68 17.99
N ALA A 56 9.39 -4.60 19.17
CA ALA A 56 10.50 -5.47 19.55
C ALA A 56 10.01 -6.84 19.99
N SER A 57 9.01 -6.87 20.87
CA SER A 57 8.53 -8.07 21.55
C SER A 57 7.28 -8.70 20.92
N GLY A 58 6.49 -7.93 20.16
CA GLY A 58 5.17 -8.35 19.70
C GLY A 58 4.10 -8.32 20.79
N ALA A 59 4.41 -7.82 22.00
CA ALA A 59 3.43 -7.72 23.07
C ALA A 59 2.35 -6.68 22.71
N PRO A 60 1.06 -6.97 22.96
CA PRO A 60 0.00 -5.98 22.73
C PRO A 60 0.17 -4.80 23.68
N ARG A 61 0.22 -3.58 23.13
CA ARG A 61 0.19 -2.33 23.89
C ARG A 61 -1.25 -1.95 24.25
N TRP A 62 -2.14 -2.03 23.27
CA TRP A 62 -3.57 -1.82 23.46
C TRP A 62 -4.36 -2.39 22.28
N THR A 63 -5.67 -2.56 22.47
CA THR A 63 -6.59 -3.03 21.45
C THR A 63 -7.94 -2.33 21.60
N GLN A 64 -8.57 -1.99 20.48
CA GLN A 64 -9.86 -1.32 20.41
C GLN A 64 -10.77 -2.01 19.40
N SER A 65 -12.05 -2.13 19.73
CA SER A 65 -13.10 -2.48 18.75
C SER A 65 -13.46 -1.23 17.96
N ALA A 66 -12.67 -0.94 16.92
CA ALA A 66 -12.75 0.30 16.17
C ALA A 66 -14.01 0.37 15.32
N HIS A 67 -14.46 -0.73 14.69
CA HIS A 67 -15.65 -0.75 13.83
C HIS A 67 -16.46 -2.04 14.03
N ARG A 68 -17.66 -1.96 14.60
CA ARG A 68 -18.47 -3.16 14.93
C ARG A 68 -19.12 -3.87 13.75
N VAL A 69 -19.21 -3.21 12.60
CA VAL A 69 -19.79 -3.77 11.36
C VAL A 69 -18.71 -4.34 10.44
N GLY A 70 -17.45 -3.91 10.64
CA GLY A 70 -16.30 -4.38 9.89
C GLY A 70 -15.29 -3.26 9.61
N GLY A 71 -14.01 -3.57 9.75
CA GLY A 71 -12.89 -2.68 9.40
C GLY A 71 -12.60 -2.68 7.90
N MET A 72 -12.03 -1.60 7.38
CA MET A 72 -11.68 -1.50 5.96
C MET A 72 -10.32 -0.88 5.68
N THR A 73 -9.86 0.05 6.52
CA THR A 73 -8.66 0.84 6.22
C THR A 73 -8.05 1.42 7.49
N LEU A 74 -6.73 1.50 7.50
CA LEU A 74 -5.91 2.04 8.60
C LEU A 74 -4.79 2.88 8.00
N ASP A 75 -4.55 4.05 8.56
CA ASP A 75 -3.32 4.82 8.30
C ASP A 75 -2.85 5.58 9.53
N GLY A 76 -1.56 5.90 9.60
CA GLY A 76 -0.94 6.63 10.71
C GLY A 76 -0.54 8.04 10.31
N SER A 77 -0.69 9.00 11.21
CA SER A 77 -0.20 10.37 10.99
C SER A 77 1.33 10.37 10.84
N PRO A 78 1.89 11.31 10.08
CA PRO A 78 3.33 11.29 9.76
C PRO A 78 4.24 11.55 10.96
N ASP A 79 3.71 12.14 12.04
CA ASP A 79 4.39 12.30 13.33
C ASP A 79 4.27 11.06 14.23
N GLY A 80 3.40 10.10 13.90
CA GLY A 80 3.17 8.89 14.68
C GLY A 80 2.25 9.07 15.88
N GLU A 81 1.65 10.24 16.07
CA GLU A 81 0.80 10.53 17.23
C GLU A 81 -0.62 9.98 17.08
N LEU A 82 -1.11 9.83 15.85
CA LEU A 82 -2.48 9.43 15.55
C LEU A 82 -2.55 8.22 14.62
N LEU A 83 -3.59 7.43 14.83
CA LEU A 83 -4.07 6.41 13.90
C LEU A 83 -5.47 6.79 13.43
N ALA A 84 -5.74 6.58 12.15
CA ALA A 84 -7.05 6.75 11.54
C ALA A 84 -7.56 5.41 11.04
N THR A 85 -8.82 5.08 11.34
CA THR A 85 -9.49 3.89 10.81
C THR A 85 -10.79 4.26 10.09
N GLY A 86 -11.13 3.46 9.08
CA GLY A 86 -12.42 3.51 8.40
C GLY A 86 -13.07 2.12 8.36
N GLY A 87 -14.40 2.08 8.34
CA GLY A 87 -15.15 0.82 8.35
C GLY A 87 -16.47 0.85 7.60
N GLN A 88 -17.16 -0.29 7.65
CA GLN A 88 -18.46 -0.53 6.98
C GLN A 88 -19.66 0.07 7.73
N ASP A 89 -19.40 0.76 8.84
CA ASP A 89 -20.37 1.56 9.59
C ASP A 89 -20.38 3.04 9.15
N GLY A 90 -19.65 3.37 8.08
CA GLY A 90 -19.62 4.69 7.44
C GLY A 90 -18.87 5.75 8.22
N ARG A 91 -17.97 5.31 9.11
CA ARG A 91 -17.32 6.16 10.10
C ARG A 91 -15.82 6.20 9.87
N VAL A 92 -15.23 7.37 10.08
CA VAL A 92 -13.79 7.54 10.28
C VAL A 92 -13.57 7.77 11.77
N ARG A 93 -12.62 7.04 12.36
CA ARG A 93 -12.24 7.21 13.77
C ARG A 93 -10.76 7.54 13.89
N LEU A 94 -10.45 8.48 14.77
CA LEU A 94 -9.09 8.89 15.10
C LEU A 94 -8.75 8.43 16.52
N TRP A 95 -7.53 7.95 16.70
CA TRP A 95 -7.05 7.37 17.94
C TRP A 95 -5.67 7.95 18.27
N ARG A 96 -5.38 8.21 19.55
CA ARG A 96 -4.00 8.44 19.99
C ARG A 96 -3.21 7.15 19.87
N ALA A 97 -2.14 7.15 19.09
CA ALA A 97 -1.35 5.95 18.83
C ALA A 97 -0.71 5.37 20.10
N ALA A 98 -0.29 6.23 21.03
CA ALA A 98 0.37 5.82 22.26
C ALA A 98 -0.55 5.09 23.24
N SER A 99 -1.83 5.50 23.35
CA SER A 99 -2.75 5.04 24.39
C SER A 99 -3.98 4.29 23.89
N GLY A 100 -4.32 4.43 22.60
CA GLY A 100 -5.58 3.93 22.05
C GLY A 100 -6.80 4.75 22.45
N GLU A 101 -6.62 5.95 23.02
CA GLU A 101 -7.72 6.83 23.37
C GLU A 101 -8.37 7.43 22.11
N PRO A 102 -9.71 7.47 22.03
CA PRO A 102 -10.40 8.07 20.90
C PRO A 102 -10.21 9.60 20.88
N VAL A 103 -9.94 10.12 19.69
CA VAL A 103 -9.79 11.57 19.41
C VAL A 103 -10.99 12.11 18.67
N ALA A 104 -11.49 11.37 17.67
CA ALA A 104 -12.65 11.76 16.89
C ALA A 104 -13.41 10.53 16.36
N ASP A 105 -14.73 10.68 16.21
CA ASP A 105 -15.61 9.76 15.51
C ASP A 105 -16.51 10.60 14.60
N VAL A 106 -16.30 10.51 13.29
CA VAL A 106 -16.97 11.36 12.30
C VAL A 106 -17.62 10.53 11.19
N PRO A 107 -18.80 10.93 10.69
CA PRO A 107 -19.40 10.29 9.53
C PRO A 107 -18.59 10.60 8.27
N ALA A 108 -18.31 9.60 7.44
CA ALA A 108 -17.48 9.76 6.25
C ALA A 108 -18.28 10.17 4.99
N GLY A 109 -19.61 10.08 5.05
CA GLY A 109 -20.51 10.50 3.96
C GLY A 109 -21.09 9.36 3.12
N ALA A 110 -20.74 8.11 3.42
CA ALA A 110 -21.36 6.90 2.86
C ALA A 110 -21.23 5.74 3.87
N SER A 111 -21.89 4.61 3.61
CA SER A 111 -21.85 3.44 4.50
C SER A 111 -20.48 2.76 4.56
N TRP A 112 -19.70 2.78 3.49
CA TRP A 112 -18.38 2.14 3.44
C TRP A 112 -17.29 3.18 3.28
N VAL A 113 -16.33 3.17 4.20
CA VAL A 113 -15.10 3.98 4.12
C VAL A 113 -14.02 3.13 3.48
N GLU A 114 -13.89 3.26 2.16
CA GLU A 114 -12.97 2.45 1.36
C GLU A 114 -11.53 2.67 1.80
N ARG A 115 -11.10 3.94 1.93
CA ARG A 115 -9.72 4.32 2.25
C ARG A 115 -9.66 5.54 3.15
N VAL A 116 -8.65 5.56 4.04
CA VAL A 116 -8.16 6.75 4.71
C VAL A 116 -6.68 6.93 4.41
N ALA A 117 -6.22 8.18 4.32
CA ALA A 117 -4.82 8.49 4.04
C ALA A 117 -4.40 9.79 4.70
N TRP A 118 -3.37 9.77 5.55
CA TRP A 118 -2.75 10.96 6.09
C TRP A 118 -1.82 11.61 5.06
N SER A 119 -1.86 12.94 4.99
CA SER A 119 -0.92 13.68 4.16
C SER A 119 0.49 13.51 4.70
N PRO A 120 1.52 13.43 3.83
CA PRO A 120 2.90 13.34 4.29
C PRO A 120 3.29 14.57 5.12
N ALA A 121 4.28 14.40 6.00
CA ALA A 121 4.91 15.53 6.68
C ALA A 121 5.46 16.52 5.65
N ARG A 122 5.29 17.81 5.92
CA ARG A 122 5.76 18.87 5.05
C ARG A 122 6.77 19.77 5.75
N ALA A 123 7.76 20.22 5.00
CA ALA A 123 8.75 21.18 5.46
C ALA A 123 8.17 22.59 5.70
N ASP A 124 7.01 22.89 5.12
CA ASP A 124 6.33 24.18 5.26
C ASP A 124 5.61 24.37 6.62
N GLY A 125 5.65 23.35 7.48
CA GLY A 125 5.04 23.40 8.82
C GLY A 125 3.52 23.37 8.83
N GLN A 126 2.86 23.19 7.67
CA GLN A 126 1.41 23.04 7.66
C GLN A 126 1.00 21.74 8.35
N PRO A 127 -0.10 21.75 9.14
CA PRO A 127 -0.56 20.55 9.80
C PRO A 127 -0.96 19.49 8.77
N ALA A 128 -0.68 18.23 9.11
CA ALA A 128 -1.12 17.10 8.34
C ALA A 128 -2.65 17.07 8.25
N LEU A 129 -3.17 16.70 7.10
CA LEU A 129 -4.60 16.45 6.88
C LEU A 129 -4.84 14.97 6.72
N LEU A 130 -5.99 14.51 7.20
CA LEU A 130 -6.51 13.19 6.86
C LEU A 130 -7.43 13.33 5.66
N ALA A 131 -7.30 12.44 4.67
CA ALA A 131 -8.30 12.25 3.63
C ALA A 131 -9.08 10.96 3.88
N SER A 132 -10.37 10.95 3.53
CA SER A 132 -11.20 9.75 3.54
C SER A 132 -11.99 9.64 2.23
N ALA A 133 -11.98 8.46 1.64
CA ALA A 133 -12.85 8.08 0.54
C ALA A 133 -13.95 7.16 1.07
N ALA A 134 -15.20 7.58 0.92
CA ALA A 134 -16.37 6.80 1.31
C ALA A 134 -17.42 6.84 0.21
N GLY A 135 -17.71 5.70 -0.39
CA GLY A 135 -18.57 5.64 -1.58
C GLY A 135 -18.05 6.58 -2.67
N LYS A 136 -18.86 7.58 -3.06
CA LYS A 136 -18.53 8.58 -4.10
C LYS A 136 -18.01 9.91 -3.55
N THR A 137 -17.65 9.93 -2.27
CA THR A 137 -17.36 11.15 -1.52
C THR A 137 -15.92 11.13 -1.03
N LEU A 138 -15.16 12.17 -1.38
CA LEU A 138 -13.87 12.49 -0.79
C LEU A 138 -14.08 13.57 0.28
N ARG A 139 -13.49 13.38 1.45
CA ARG A 139 -13.43 14.42 2.50
C ARG A 139 -12.01 14.60 3.01
N PHE A 140 -11.67 15.84 3.36
CA PHE A 140 -10.44 16.19 4.06
C PHE A 140 -10.75 16.65 5.49
N TRP A 141 -9.93 16.24 6.45
CA TRP A 141 -10.15 16.47 7.86
C TRP A 141 -8.89 17.00 8.54
N THR A 142 -9.08 17.81 9.58
CA THR A 142 -8.01 18.16 10.52
C THR A 142 -7.69 16.95 11.43
N PRO A 143 -6.55 16.99 12.15
CA PRO A 143 -6.22 15.94 13.11
C PRO A 143 -7.18 15.80 14.30
N THR A 144 -8.07 16.78 14.50
CA THR A 144 -9.12 16.75 15.52
C THR A 144 -10.47 16.27 14.98
N GLY A 145 -10.53 15.87 13.70
CA GLY A 145 -11.76 15.45 13.04
C GLY A 145 -12.64 16.59 12.51
N ALA A 146 -12.15 17.83 12.44
CA ALA A 146 -12.92 18.91 11.82
C ALA A 146 -12.86 18.79 10.29
N LEU A 147 -14.02 18.91 9.62
CA LEU A 147 -14.10 18.86 8.15
C LEU A 147 -13.43 20.11 7.55
N VAL A 148 -12.50 19.90 6.62
CA VAL A 148 -11.81 20.96 5.86
C VAL A 148 -12.53 21.22 4.54
N SER A 149 -12.79 20.17 3.76
CA SER A 149 -13.57 20.24 2.52
C SER A 149 -14.18 18.89 2.16
N GLU A 150 -15.20 18.93 1.31
CA GLU A 150 -15.90 17.76 0.77
C GLU A 150 -15.98 17.87 -0.75
N HIS A 151 -15.70 16.77 -1.44
CA HIS A 151 -15.86 16.61 -2.87
C HIS A 151 -16.72 15.37 -3.13
N ALA A 152 -18.03 15.59 -3.18
CA ALA A 152 -19.02 14.56 -3.44
C ALA A 152 -19.26 14.36 -4.95
N ARG A 153 -19.92 13.25 -5.32
CA ARG A 153 -20.41 12.94 -6.68
C ARG A 153 -19.34 12.55 -7.69
N HIS A 154 -18.34 11.78 -7.26
CA HIS A 154 -17.52 11.03 -8.22
C HIS A 154 -18.41 10.13 -9.10
N THR A 155 -17.98 9.82 -10.32
CA THR A 155 -18.76 9.03 -11.29
C THR A 155 -19.18 7.67 -10.71
N SER A 156 -18.32 7.09 -9.89
CA SER A 156 -18.52 5.81 -9.20
C SER A 156 -17.88 5.84 -7.81
N THR A 157 -17.93 4.71 -7.11
CA THR A 157 -17.20 4.53 -5.85
C THR A 157 -15.71 4.81 -6.06
N ILE A 158 -15.12 5.57 -5.15
CA ILE A 158 -13.69 5.85 -5.12
C ILE A 158 -12.99 4.57 -4.64
N ALA A 159 -12.24 3.92 -5.54
CA ALA A 159 -11.54 2.68 -5.26
C ALA A 159 -10.24 2.91 -4.47
N ASP A 160 -9.56 4.03 -4.73
CA ASP A 160 -8.31 4.36 -4.05
C ASP A 160 -8.07 5.88 -3.93
N ILE A 161 -7.25 6.27 -2.96
CA ILE A 161 -6.78 7.65 -2.76
C ILE A 161 -5.30 7.69 -2.45
N GLN A 162 -4.57 8.62 -3.06
CA GLN A 162 -3.13 8.79 -2.80
C GLN A 162 -2.76 10.27 -2.73
N TRP A 163 -2.11 10.67 -1.64
CA TRP A 163 -1.50 11.99 -1.56
C TRP A 163 -0.38 12.10 -2.59
N HIS A 164 -0.32 13.24 -3.25
CA HIS A 164 0.80 13.60 -4.10
C HIS A 164 2.07 13.71 -3.22
N PRO A 165 3.23 13.18 -3.66
CA PRO A 165 4.42 13.08 -2.81
C PRO A 165 4.98 14.43 -2.34
N THR A 166 4.85 15.47 -3.18
CA THR A 166 5.35 16.82 -2.86
C THR A 166 4.23 17.86 -2.68
N ARG A 167 3.31 17.98 -3.64
CA ARG A 167 2.17 18.92 -3.63
C ARG A 167 1.11 18.58 -2.57
N ARG A 168 0.49 19.59 -1.95
CA ARG A 168 -0.67 19.43 -1.04
C ARG A 168 -1.93 19.16 -1.84
N ALA A 169 -1.92 18.02 -2.52
CA ALA A 169 -2.97 17.54 -3.39
C ALA A 169 -3.08 16.02 -3.24
N LEU A 170 -4.24 15.46 -3.56
CA LEU A 170 -4.53 14.05 -3.46
C LEU A 170 -5.30 13.60 -4.69
N VAL A 171 -4.93 12.44 -5.23
CA VAL A 171 -5.65 11.82 -6.33
C VAL A 171 -6.71 10.86 -5.81
N THR A 172 -7.88 10.86 -6.43
CA THR A 172 -8.92 9.84 -6.29
C THR A 172 -8.96 8.96 -7.54
N ALA A 173 -9.04 7.65 -7.37
CA ALA A 173 -9.29 6.70 -8.44
C ALA A 173 -10.76 6.27 -8.45
N SER A 174 -11.47 6.53 -9.54
CA SER A 174 -12.87 6.10 -9.74
C SER A 174 -13.11 5.74 -11.20
N TYR A 175 -14.13 4.91 -11.49
CA TYR A 175 -14.43 4.50 -12.86
C TYR A 175 -14.38 5.67 -13.87
N GLY A 176 -13.55 5.51 -14.90
CA GLY A 176 -13.43 6.49 -15.98
C GLY A 176 -12.38 7.59 -15.77
N MET A 177 -11.89 7.83 -14.54
CA MET A 177 -10.95 8.92 -14.30
C MET A 177 -10.17 8.84 -12.98
N LEU A 178 -8.94 9.35 -13.04
CA LEU A 178 -8.22 9.83 -11.87
C LEU A 178 -8.42 11.34 -11.76
N THR A 179 -8.69 11.82 -10.55
CA THR A 179 -8.96 13.24 -10.31
C THR A 179 -8.06 13.75 -9.19
N LEU A 180 -7.31 14.82 -9.47
CA LEU A 180 -6.43 15.47 -8.52
C LEU A 180 -7.17 16.60 -7.81
N TRP A 181 -7.20 16.55 -6.49
CA TRP A 181 -7.89 17.51 -5.62
C TRP A 181 -6.88 18.26 -4.74
N VAL A 182 -7.10 19.56 -4.58
CA VAL A 182 -6.41 20.37 -3.57
C VAL A 182 -7.39 20.59 -2.40
N PRO A 183 -7.01 20.29 -1.15
CA PRO A 183 -7.87 20.52 0.01
C PRO A 183 -8.34 21.97 0.07
N GLY A 184 -9.65 22.18 0.20
CA GLY A 184 -10.28 23.51 0.23
C GLY A 184 -10.60 24.14 -1.13
N ALA A 185 -10.21 23.53 -2.25
CA ALA A 185 -10.56 24.02 -3.59
C ALA A 185 -11.90 23.42 -4.08
N ASP A 186 -12.81 24.21 -4.65
CA ASP A 186 -14.12 23.68 -5.07
C ASP A 186 -14.07 22.79 -6.32
N ILE A 187 -13.06 23.01 -7.18
CA ILE A 187 -12.89 22.31 -8.46
C ILE A 187 -11.64 21.42 -8.45
N PRO A 188 -11.63 20.33 -9.23
CA PRO A 188 -10.43 19.51 -9.37
C PRO A 188 -9.31 20.30 -10.06
N ALA A 189 -8.08 20.06 -9.65
CA ALA A 189 -6.90 20.67 -10.24
C ALA A 189 -6.55 20.04 -11.59
N GLU A 190 -6.61 18.71 -11.68
CA GLU A 190 -6.27 17.93 -12.88
C GLU A 190 -7.20 16.71 -12.99
N VAL A 191 -7.48 16.27 -14.22
CA VAL A 191 -8.26 15.07 -14.51
C VAL A 191 -7.52 14.24 -15.56
N PHE A 192 -7.31 12.96 -15.25
CA PHE A 192 -6.73 11.99 -16.16
C PHE A 192 -7.82 10.99 -16.55
N ALA A 193 -8.35 11.12 -17.76
CA ALA A 193 -9.47 10.33 -18.23
C ALA A 193 -9.00 9.02 -18.89
N TRP A 194 -9.53 7.90 -18.43
CA TRP A 194 -9.41 6.60 -19.09
C TRP A 194 -10.65 5.76 -18.78
N LYS A 195 -11.26 5.18 -19.81
CA LYS A 195 -12.48 4.38 -19.67
C LYS A 195 -12.13 2.98 -19.13
N GLY A 196 -11.78 2.93 -17.86
CA GLY A 196 -11.43 1.73 -17.13
C GLY A 196 -11.96 1.75 -15.70
N SER A 197 -11.89 0.59 -15.04
CA SER A 197 -12.30 0.40 -13.65
C SER A 197 -11.06 0.33 -12.77
N HIS A 198 -10.51 1.51 -12.48
CA HIS A 198 -9.35 1.72 -11.61
C HIS A 198 -9.49 1.03 -10.25
N LEU A 199 -8.44 0.34 -9.80
CA LEU A 199 -8.42 -0.41 -8.54
C LEU A 199 -7.40 0.07 -7.52
N ALA A 200 -6.25 0.54 -7.99
CA ALA A 200 -5.17 1.02 -7.16
C ALA A 200 -4.42 2.10 -7.92
N ALA A 201 -4.06 3.19 -7.25
CA ALA A 201 -3.25 4.26 -7.81
C ALA A 201 -1.91 4.32 -7.08
N ALA A 202 -0.86 4.75 -7.78
CA ALA A 202 0.45 4.95 -7.19
C ALA A 202 1.22 6.08 -7.86
N TRP A 203 1.65 7.06 -7.07
CA TRP A 203 2.56 8.11 -7.51
C TRP A 203 3.99 7.57 -7.56
N ARG A 204 4.71 7.92 -8.63
CA ARG A 204 6.17 7.87 -8.60
C ARG A 204 6.67 8.81 -7.51
N PRO A 205 7.75 8.48 -6.77
CA PRO A 205 8.21 9.30 -5.64
C PRO A 205 8.50 10.77 -5.95
N ASP A 206 8.83 11.11 -7.20
CA ASP A 206 9.05 12.50 -7.64
C ASP A 206 7.78 13.20 -8.17
N GLY A 207 6.66 12.49 -8.24
CA GLY A 207 5.38 12.98 -8.75
C GLY A 207 5.27 13.04 -10.27
N LYS A 208 6.30 12.63 -11.04
CA LYS A 208 6.27 12.75 -12.51
C LYS A 208 5.29 11.79 -13.17
N TYR A 209 5.14 10.58 -12.63
CA TYR A 209 4.20 9.60 -13.15
C TYR A 209 3.15 9.27 -12.10
N LEU A 210 1.90 9.23 -12.55
CA LEU A 210 0.78 8.65 -11.83
C LEU A 210 0.40 7.34 -12.53
N VAL A 211 0.38 6.25 -11.78
CA VAL A 211 0.08 4.92 -12.31
C VAL A 211 -1.21 4.40 -11.72
N VAL A 212 -1.99 3.68 -12.52
CA VAL A 212 -3.18 2.96 -12.06
C VAL A 212 -3.19 1.53 -12.58
N GLY A 213 -3.62 0.60 -11.72
CA GLY A 213 -3.96 -0.77 -12.10
C GLY A 213 -5.47 -0.92 -12.27
N ASP A 214 -5.90 -1.66 -13.29
CA ASP A 214 -7.30 -1.76 -13.70
C ASP A 214 -7.85 -3.19 -13.63
N GLN A 215 -9.17 -3.33 -13.65
CA GLN A 215 -9.89 -4.60 -13.81
C GLN A 215 -9.65 -5.26 -15.16
N ASP A 216 -9.39 -4.49 -16.22
CA ASP A 216 -9.20 -4.99 -17.58
C ASP A 216 -7.81 -5.60 -17.85
N ALA A 217 -7.05 -5.90 -16.78
CA ALA A 217 -5.70 -6.46 -16.84
C ALA A 217 -4.69 -5.54 -17.58
N THR A 218 -4.90 -4.22 -17.47
CA THR A 218 -3.95 -3.21 -17.92
C THR A 218 -3.46 -2.33 -16.78
N ILE A 219 -2.40 -1.59 -17.08
CA ILE A 219 -1.88 -0.51 -16.26
C ILE A 219 -1.72 0.71 -17.15
N HIS A 220 -2.18 1.86 -16.66
CA HIS A 220 -1.97 3.16 -17.31
C HIS A 220 -1.02 4.00 -16.48
N ALA A 221 -0.11 4.70 -17.13
CA ALA A 221 0.90 5.54 -16.50
C ALA A 221 0.96 6.90 -17.20
N TRP A 222 0.40 7.92 -16.56
CA TRP A 222 0.40 9.29 -17.09
C TRP A 222 1.67 10.02 -16.68
N ASP A 223 2.40 10.56 -17.66
CA ASP A 223 3.41 11.59 -17.40
C ASP A 223 2.69 12.90 -17.11
N THR A 224 2.79 13.42 -15.89
CA THR A 224 2.08 14.64 -15.49
C THR A 224 2.64 15.91 -16.12
N THR A 225 3.76 15.83 -16.84
CA THR A 225 4.36 16.96 -17.55
C THR A 225 3.83 17.04 -18.98
N THR A 226 3.72 15.90 -19.66
CA THR A 226 3.33 15.85 -21.08
C THR A 226 1.86 15.47 -21.28
N GLY A 227 1.23 14.86 -20.27
CA GLY A 227 -0.10 14.27 -20.37
C GLY A 227 -0.13 12.95 -21.16
N GLU A 228 1.03 12.43 -21.58
CA GLU A 228 1.12 11.17 -22.32
C GLU A 228 0.75 9.99 -21.40
N ASP A 229 -0.10 9.11 -21.91
CA ASP A 229 -0.47 7.85 -21.28
C ASP A 229 0.36 6.69 -21.85
N LEU A 230 1.04 5.98 -20.96
CA LEU A 230 1.79 4.78 -21.27
C LEU A 230 1.04 3.54 -20.76
N MET A 231 0.40 2.82 -21.68
CA MET A 231 -0.32 1.59 -21.37
C MET A 231 0.63 0.38 -21.34
N MET A 232 0.51 -0.43 -20.28
CA MET A 232 1.17 -1.73 -20.13
C MET A 232 0.10 -2.82 -20.02
N SER A 233 0.22 -3.89 -20.81
CA SER A 233 -0.76 -4.97 -20.90
C SER A 233 -0.09 -6.35 -20.90
N GLY A 234 -0.89 -7.42 -20.92
CA GLY A 234 -0.41 -8.81 -20.88
C GLY A 234 -0.46 -9.44 -19.49
N TYR A 235 -1.11 -8.80 -18.52
CA TYR A 235 -1.38 -9.39 -17.21
C TYR A 235 -2.43 -10.50 -17.31
N GLN A 236 -2.36 -11.49 -16.42
CA GLN A 236 -3.28 -12.63 -16.42
C GLN A 236 -4.66 -12.23 -15.87
N THR A 237 -4.67 -11.31 -14.90
CA THR A 237 -5.86 -10.84 -14.20
C THR A 237 -5.79 -9.34 -13.97
N LYS A 238 -6.84 -8.79 -13.35
CA LYS A 238 -6.84 -7.41 -12.80
C LYS A 238 -5.55 -7.10 -12.03
N VAL A 239 -5.10 -5.86 -12.11
CA VAL A 239 -3.87 -5.38 -11.47
C VAL A 239 -4.23 -4.52 -10.27
N ARG A 240 -3.77 -4.90 -9.08
CA ARG A 240 -3.93 -4.10 -7.86
C ARG A 240 -2.60 -3.79 -7.18
N GLU A 241 -1.62 -4.65 -7.38
CA GLU A 241 -0.34 -4.57 -6.69
C GLU A 241 0.59 -3.66 -7.49
N LEU A 242 0.80 -2.44 -6.99
CA LEU A 242 1.69 -1.44 -7.56
C LEU A 242 2.73 -1.03 -6.51
N ALA A 243 4.01 -1.23 -6.78
CA ALA A 243 5.07 -0.85 -5.87
C ALA A 243 6.19 -0.10 -6.61
N TRP A 244 6.31 1.20 -6.35
CA TRP A 244 7.43 1.99 -6.84
C TRP A 244 8.68 1.71 -6.02
N HIS A 245 9.81 1.53 -6.71
CA HIS A 245 11.11 1.61 -6.09
C HIS A 245 11.31 3.02 -5.50
N PRO A 246 11.93 3.19 -4.31
CA PRO A 246 12.03 4.49 -3.62
C PRO A 246 12.70 5.61 -4.44
N ARG A 247 13.64 5.25 -5.32
CA ARG A 247 14.28 6.18 -6.28
C ARG A 247 13.46 6.46 -7.56
N GLY A 248 12.27 5.89 -7.70
CA GLY A 248 11.36 6.10 -8.83
C GLY A 248 11.77 5.48 -10.17
N ARG A 249 12.90 4.77 -10.25
CA ARG A 249 13.32 4.15 -11.52
C ARG A 249 12.47 2.96 -11.91
N PHE A 250 12.16 2.07 -10.97
CA PHE A 250 11.46 0.82 -11.26
C PHE A 250 10.07 0.82 -10.64
N LEU A 251 9.11 0.24 -11.37
CA LEU A 251 7.79 -0.09 -10.86
C LEU A 251 7.64 -1.61 -10.90
N ALA A 252 7.35 -2.22 -9.74
CA ALA A 252 6.91 -3.61 -9.67
C ALA A 252 5.39 -3.68 -9.72
N THR A 253 4.86 -4.60 -10.51
CA THR A 253 3.42 -4.77 -10.71
C THR A 253 3.01 -6.23 -10.56
N GLY A 254 1.84 -6.45 -9.97
CA GLY A 254 1.20 -7.77 -9.83
C GLY A 254 -0.14 -7.80 -10.57
N GLY A 255 -0.42 -8.94 -11.19
CA GLY A 255 -1.64 -9.17 -11.98
C GLY A 255 -1.77 -10.65 -12.37
N GLY A 256 -1.33 -11.53 -11.46
CA GLY A 256 -1.16 -12.96 -11.67
C GLY A 256 -0.11 -13.53 -10.72
N MET A 257 0.48 -14.67 -11.10
CA MET A 257 1.54 -15.34 -10.32
C MET A 257 2.94 -14.76 -10.59
N VAL A 258 3.09 -14.00 -11.67
CA VAL A 258 4.38 -13.42 -12.11
C VAL A 258 4.39 -11.94 -11.77
N ILE A 259 5.48 -11.48 -11.17
CA ILE A 259 5.70 -10.05 -10.90
C ILE A 259 6.43 -9.44 -12.08
N THR A 260 5.95 -8.30 -12.56
CA THR A 260 6.56 -7.60 -13.70
C THR A 260 7.27 -6.33 -13.21
N ILE A 261 8.55 -6.17 -13.58
CA ILE A 261 9.34 -4.98 -13.26
C ILE A 261 9.53 -4.13 -14.51
N TRP A 262 9.05 -2.89 -14.44
CA TRP A 262 9.14 -1.89 -15.50
C TRP A 262 10.23 -0.87 -15.19
N ASP A 263 11.05 -0.54 -16.19
CA ASP A 263 12.04 0.54 -16.11
C ASP A 263 11.41 1.85 -16.61
N PHE A 264 11.30 2.84 -15.72
CA PHE A 264 10.79 4.17 -15.99
C PHE A 264 11.91 5.21 -16.23
N SER A 265 13.11 4.77 -16.59
CA SER A 265 14.17 5.65 -17.08
C SER A 265 13.81 6.27 -18.45
N GLY A 266 14.37 7.44 -18.75
CA GLY A 266 14.13 8.12 -20.02
C GLY A 266 12.65 8.50 -20.22
N ARG A 267 12.02 7.94 -21.26
CA ARG A 267 10.62 8.19 -21.65
C ARG A 267 9.61 7.27 -20.96
N GLY A 268 10.02 6.52 -19.93
CA GLY A 268 9.17 5.54 -19.27
C GLY A 268 9.32 4.13 -19.89
N PRO A 269 8.38 3.21 -19.59
CA PRO A 269 8.47 1.80 -20.02
C PRO A 269 8.30 1.57 -21.52
N ALA A 270 7.93 2.59 -22.29
CA ALA A 270 7.65 2.47 -23.72
C ALA A 270 8.84 1.90 -24.51
N GLY A 271 8.60 0.79 -25.22
CA GLY A 271 9.63 0.11 -26.02
C GLY A 271 10.69 -0.63 -25.20
N SER A 272 10.57 -0.69 -23.87
CA SER A 272 11.42 -1.51 -23.01
C SER A 272 10.84 -2.93 -22.85
N THR A 273 11.70 -3.91 -22.62
CA THR A 273 11.28 -5.25 -22.22
C THR A 273 11.29 -5.32 -20.69
N PRO A 274 10.14 -5.56 -20.04
CA PRO A 274 10.09 -5.69 -18.59
C PRO A 274 10.80 -6.97 -18.12
N VAL A 275 11.19 -6.99 -16.84
CA VAL A 275 11.74 -8.19 -16.20
C VAL A 275 10.62 -8.94 -15.50
N ALA A 276 10.46 -10.23 -15.80
CA ALA A 276 9.54 -11.12 -15.12
C ALA A 276 10.23 -11.79 -13.91
N LEU A 277 9.57 -11.78 -12.75
CA LEU A 277 9.98 -12.53 -11.57
C LEU A 277 9.05 -13.73 -11.41
N GLU A 278 9.54 -14.90 -11.82
CA GLU A 278 8.84 -16.17 -11.67
C GLU A 278 9.26 -16.83 -10.35
N GLY A 279 8.29 -17.31 -9.57
CA GLY A 279 8.59 -18.06 -8.35
C GLY A 279 7.39 -18.32 -7.46
N HIS A 280 6.37 -17.46 -7.50
CA HIS A 280 5.11 -17.74 -6.82
C HIS A 280 4.34 -18.88 -7.48
N ALA A 281 3.81 -19.79 -6.66
CA ALA A 281 2.94 -20.89 -7.07
C ALA A 281 1.43 -20.54 -6.97
N GLY A 282 1.10 -19.37 -6.41
CA GLY A 282 -0.25 -18.82 -6.35
C GLY A 282 -0.27 -17.34 -6.73
N LEU A 283 -1.47 -16.72 -6.67
CA LEU A 283 -1.62 -15.31 -7.04
C LEU A 283 -0.81 -14.40 -6.10
N VAL A 284 -0.14 -13.40 -6.68
CA VAL A 284 0.48 -12.31 -5.92
C VAL A 284 -0.61 -11.36 -5.45
N THR A 285 -0.59 -11.04 -4.17
CA THR A 285 -1.64 -10.27 -3.47
C THR A 285 -1.08 -9.02 -2.79
N ALA A 286 0.24 -8.92 -2.62
CA ALA A 286 0.89 -7.76 -2.05
C ALA A 286 2.31 -7.56 -2.62
N LEU A 287 2.68 -6.31 -2.88
CA LEU A 287 4.03 -5.91 -3.30
C LEU A 287 4.50 -4.70 -2.51
N SER A 288 5.76 -4.72 -2.08
CA SER A 288 6.35 -3.56 -1.40
C SER A 288 7.87 -3.54 -1.51
N TYR A 289 8.43 -2.45 -2.02
CA TYR A 289 9.87 -2.22 -1.95
C TYR A 289 10.27 -1.84 -0.54
N ARG A 290 11.41 -2.38 -0.09
CA ARG A 290 12.09 -1.91 1.11
C ARG A 290 12.46 -0.42 0.95
N PRO A 291 12.45 0.40 2.02
CA PRO A 291 12.74 1.83 1.93
C PRO A 291 14.09 2.20 1.28
N ASP A 292 15.10 1.34 1.34
CA ASP A 292 16.40 1.55 0.68
C ASP A 292 16.42 1.12 -0.81
N GLY A 293 15.36 0.44 -1.27
CA GLY A 293 15.16 -0.07 -2.63
C GLY A 293 15.91 -1.36 -2.97
N ARG A 294 16.68 -1.93 -2.04
CA ARG A 294 17.54 -3.10 -2.32
C ARG A 294 16.80 -4.43 -2.31
N VAL A 295 15.59 -4.45 -1.73
CA VAL A 295 14.76 -5.65 -1.65
C VAL A 295 13.34 -5.29 -2.08
N LEU A 296 12.74 -6.13 -2.92
CA LEU A 296 11.30 -6.16 -3.15
C LEU A 296 10.72 -7.34 -2.37
N ALA A 297 9.68 -7.09 -1.57
CA ALA A 297 8.88 -8.15 -0.98
C ALA A 297 7.63 -8.39 -1.81
N SER A 298 7.27 -9.66 -1.97
CA SER A 298 6.01 -10.08 -2.57
C SER A 298 5.32 -11.12 -1.72
N GLY A 299 4.04 -10.86 -1.45
CA GLY A 299 3.14 -11.78 -0.77
C GLY A 299 2.22 -12.41 -1.81
N GLY A 300 1.96 -13.69 -1.65
CA GLY A 300 0.98 -14.43 -2.45
C GLY A 300 0.27 -15.49 -1.63
N GLU A 301 -0.59 -16.26 -2.29
CA GLU A 301 -1.32 -17.39 -1.69
C GLU A 301 -0.39 -18.51 -1.16
N ASP A 302 0.85 -18.55 -1.64
CA ASP A 302 1.91 -19.48 -1.25
C ASP A 302 2.89 -18.92 -0.21
N GLY A 303 2.71 -17.68 0.24
CA GLY A 303 3.51 -17.05 1.29
C GLY A 303 4.32 -15.82 0.83
N LEU A 304 5.44 -15.58 1.50
CA LEU A 304 6.32 -14.42 1.27
C LEU A 304 7.56 -14.82 0.47
N LEU A 305 7.88 -14.04 -0.57
CA LEU A 305 9.17 -14.07 -1.27
C LEU A 305 9.85 -12.70 -1.18
N LEU A 306 11.17 -12.71 -0.99
CA LEU A 306 12.02 -11.52 -1.09
C LEU A 306 12.89 -11.63 -2.33
N TRP A 307 13.08 -10.50 -3.02
CA TRP A 307 13.84 -10.42 -4.27
C TRP A 307 14.88 -9.30 -4.17
N ARG A 308 16.07 -9.56 -4.70
CA ARG A 308 17.02 -8.51 -5.08
C ARG A 308 16.66 -8.05 -6.50
N PRO A 309 16.10 -6.84 -6.68
CA PRO A 309 15.70 -6.32 -7.97
C PRO A 309 16.94 -6.05 -8.85
N PRO A 310 16.75 -5.88 -10.18
CA PRO A 310 17.86 -5.59 -11.08
C PRO A 310 18.52 -4.24 -10.77
N GLU A 311 19.83 -4.22 -10.57
CA GLU A 311 20.60 -2.97 -10.38
C GLU A 311 20.70 -2.15 -11.69
N LYS A 312 20.65 -2.83 -12.83
CA LYS A 312 20.78 -2.27 -14.18
C LYS A 312 19.87 -3.02 -15.16
N PRO A 313 19.46 -2.39 -16.27
CA PRO A 313 18.68 -3.06 -17.31
C PRO A 313 19.37 -4.32 -17.79
N GLY A 314 18.61 -5.41 -17.96
CA GLY A 314 19.11 -6.67 -18.48
C GLY A 314 19.87 -7.56 -17.48
N ARG A 315 20.05 -7.16 -16.20
CA ARG A 315 20.46 -8.10 -15.15
C ARG A 315 19.25 -8.84 -14.59
N PRO A 316 19.33 -10.16 -14.34
CA PRO A 316 18.24 -10.87 -13.70
C PRO A 316 18.12 -10.42 -12.24
N ALA A 317 16.89 -10.27 -11.77
CA ALA A 317 16.63 -10.26 -10.34
C ALA A 317 16.97 -11.63 -9.76
N SER A 318 17.26 -11.68 -8.46
CA SER A 318 17.54 -12.94 -7.77
C SER A 318 16.70 -13.07 -6.51
N PRO A 319 16.23 -14.28 -6.17
CA PRO A 319 15.52 -14.48 -4.93
C PRO A 319 16.48 -14.30 -3.74
N ALA A 320 15.97 -13.74 -2.65
CA ALA A 320 16.73 -13.26 -1.50
C ALA A 320 16.27 -13.90 -0.18
N GLY A 321 15.05 -14.40 -0.12
CA GLY A 321 14.49 -15.08 1.04
C GLY A 321 13.09 -15.57 0.75
N ARG A 322 12.59 -16.52 1.54
CA ARG A 322 11.22 -17.00 1.46
C ARG A 322 10.66 -17.35 2.83
N ARG A 323 9.34 -17.31 2.94
CA ARG A 323 8.61 -17.93 4.05
C ARG A 323 7.29 -18.46 3.57
N ASP A 324 7.08 -19.76 3.73
CA ASP A 324 5.75 -20.35 3.60
C ASP A 324 4.88 -19.85 4.76
N ILE A 325 3.73 -19.29 4.44
CA ILE A 325 2.74 -18.78 5.40
C ILE A 325 1.43 -19.45 5.06
N GLU A 326 0.90 -20.23 6.00
CA GLU A 326 -0.38 -20.90 5.83
C GLU A 326 -1.48 -19.86 5.62
N GLY A 327 -2.34 -20.10 4.63
CA GLY A 327 -3.37 -19.15 4.22
C GLY A 327 -2.88 -17.97 3.37
N GLY A 328 -1.58 -17.91 3.07
CA GLY A 328 -0.98 -16.90 2.19
C GLY A 328 -0.68 -15.59 2.91
N VAL A 329 -0.40 -14.55 2.12
CA VAL A 329 -0.18 -13.18 2.61
C VAL A 329 -1.26 -12.28 2.01
N SER A 330 -1.88 -11.43 2.81
CA SER A 330 -2.86 -10.43 2.34
C SER A 330 -2.30 -9.01 2.37
N VAL A 331 -1.35 -8.73 3.27
CA VAL A 331 -0.81 -7.38 3.47
C VAL A 331 0.65 -7.43 3.93
N LEU A 332 1.43 -6.44 3.48
CA LEU A 332 2.84 -6.27 3.80
C LEU A 332 3.11 -4.83 4.28
N ALA A 333 3.99 -4.67 5.26
CA ALA A 333 4.48 -3.36 5.67
C ALA A 333 5.95 -3.43 6.10
N TRP A 334 6.82 -2.72 5.38
CA TRP A 334 8.21 -2.51 5.80
C TRP A 334 8.29 -1.52 6.96
N ARG A 335 9.16 -1.81 7.93
CA ARG A 335 9.59 -0.81 8.91
C ARG A 335 10.40 0.28 8.19
N GLY A 336 10.35 1.52 8.67
CA GLY A 336 10.96 2.68 8.00
C GLY A 336 12.47 2.56 7.73
N ASP A 337 13.20 1.79 8.55
CA ASP A 337 14.62 1.51 8.37
C ASP A 337 14.91 0.28 7.47
N GLY A 338 13.87 -0.45 7.05
CA GLY A 338 13.97 -1.66 6.23
C GLY A 338 14.45 -2.92 6.96
N ALA A 339 14.75 -2.85 8.26
CA ALA A 339 15.31 -4.00 8.98
C ALA A 339 14.28 -5.10 9.27
N ARG A 340 12.99 -4.76 9.23
CA ARG A 340 11.88 -5.68 9.51
C ARG A 340 10.75 -5.49 8.51
N ILE A 341 10.05 -6.57 8.23
CA ILE A 341 8.80 -6.57 7.47
C ILE A 341 7.70 -7.21 8.30
N ALA A 342 6.56 -6.56 8.39
CA ALA A 342 5.34 -7.12 8.95
C ALA A 342 4.49 -7.72 7.82
N VAL A 343 3.90 -8.87 8.10
CA VAL A 343 3.01 -9.59 7.18
C VAL A 343 1.73 -9.96 7.90
N GLY A 344 0.62 -9.87 7.20
CA GLY A 344 -0.70 -10.29 7.66
C GLY A 344 -1.32 -11.28 6.69
N ASN A 345 -2.19 -12.17 7.17
CA ASN A 345 -2.91 -13.14 6.34
C ASN A 345 -4.44 -13.08 6.53
N PRO A 346 -5.21 -13.78 5.66
CA PRO A 346 -6.66 -13.87 5.77
C PRO A 346 -7.21 -14.54 7.03
N GLN A 347 -6.40 -15.29 7.77
CA GLN A 347 -6.76 -15.97 9.01
C GLN A 347 -6.57 -15.07 10.25
N GLY A 348 -6.03 -13.86 10.05
CA GLY A 348 -5.77 -12.91 11.12
C GLY A 348 -4.38 -13.04 11.75
N ASP A 349 -3.52 -13.93 11.24
CA ASP A 349 -2.15 -14.03 11.71
C ASP A 349 -1.37 -12.80 11.28
N VAL A 350 -0.60 -12.25 12.22
CA VAL A 350 0.36 -11.18 12.01
C VAL A 350 1.72 -11.70 12.43
N ALA A 351 2.72 -11.55 11.55
CA ALA A 351 4.09 -11.91 11.87
C ALA A 351 5.04 -10.78 11.49
N VAL A 352 6.10 -10.60 12.28
CA VAL A 352 7.20 -9.72 11.93
C VAL A 352 8.42 -10.56 11.64
N LEU A 353 9.02 -10.35 10.47
CA LEU A 353 10.17 -11.08 9.96
C LEU A 353 11.37 -10.13 9.78
N PRO A 354 12.61 -10.65 9.77
CA PRO A 354 13.77 -9.88 9.36
C PRO A 354 13.64 -9.45 7.89
N GLY A 355 14.23 -8.28 7.58
CA GLY A 355 14.19 -7.70 6.24
C GLY A 355 15.14 -8.32 5.22
N GLU A 356 15.99 -9.25 5.64
CA GLU A 356 16.90 -10.06 4.83
C GLU A 356 16.98 -11.46 5.44
N SER A 357 17.36 -12.46 4.64
CA SER A 357 17.80 -13.75 5.16
C SER A 357 19.16 -13.61 5.85
N ALA A 358 19.41 -14.47 6.84
CA ALA A 358 20.64 -14.47 7.64
C ALA A 358 21.88 -14.89 6.83
#